data_AF-A0A3C1RL46-F1
#
_entry.id   AF-A0A3C1RL46-F1
#
_cell.length_a   1.000
_cell.length_b   1.000
_cell.length_c   1.000
_cell.angle_alpha   90.00
_cell.angle_beta   90.00
_cell.angle_gamma   90.00
#
_symmetry.space_group_name_H-M   'P 1'
#
loop_
_entity.id
_entity.type
_entity.pdbx_description
1 polymer ?
#
loop_
_entity_poly.entity_id
_entity_poly.type
_entity_poly.pdbx_seq_one_letter_code
_entity_poly.pdbx_strand_id
1 'polypeptide(L)'
;MENNTPAQLKQDLKAIADLLKPHLQQEDRILAHKTQMAETETFITSVTLEWIAAKVGFASQLPLFQPHLDPTGNVERDSETVDDILQRPLDWSRQATLTQYLTNHKDHKFPAVLVVLSPPWVDNP
;
A
#
# COMPACT_ATOMS: atom_id res chain seq x y z
N MET A 1 -6.24 -7.32 40.64
CA MET A 1 -6.28 -6.51 39.40
C MET A 1 -6.58 -5.10 39.85
N GLU A 2 -5.56 -4.25 39.96
CA GLU A 2 -5.76 -2.84 40.29
C GLU A 2 -6.40 -2.16 39.07
N ASN A 3 -7.63 -1.68 39.23
CA ASN A 3 -8.32 -0.92 38.20
C ASN A 3 -7.75 0.50 38.19
N ASN A 4 -7.02 0.84 37.13
CA ASN A 4 -6.50 2.19 36.93
C ASN A 4 -7.65 3.22 36.90
N THR A 5 -7.51 4.30 37.66
CA THR A 5 -8.43 5.44 37.66
C THR A 5 -8.44 6.12 36.28
N PRO A 6 -9.57 6.71 35.82
CA PRO A 6 -9.67 7.35 34.49
C PRO A 6 -8.63 8.45 34.24
N ALA A 7 -8.15 9.11 35.31
CA ALA A 7 -7.09 10.11 35.25
C ALA A 7 -5.70 9.49 34.99
N GLN A 8 -5.39 8.37 35.64
CA GLN A 8 -4.18 7.58 35.42
C GLN A 8 -4.10 7.13 33.96
N LEU A 9 -5.20 6.58 33.44
CA LEU A 9 -5.30 6.06 32.08
C LEU A 9 -5.04 7.14 31.01
N LYS A 10 -5.54 8.37 31.24
CA LYS A 10 -5.26 9.52 30.36
C LYS A 10 -3.80 9.94 30.39
N GLN A 11 -3.16 9.89 31.56
CA GLN A 11 -1.76 10.25 31.72
C GLN A 11 -0.86 9.21 31.05
N ASP A 12 -1.16 7.93 31.18
CA ASP A 12 -0.43 6.84 30.54
C ASP A 12 -0.55 6.89 29.01
N LEU A 13 -1.76 7.13 28.49
CA LEU A 13 -1.98 7.31 27.05
C LEU A 13 -1.20 8.50 26.49
N LYS A 14 -1.11 9.60 27.26
CA LYS A 14 -0.31 10.77 26.87
C LYS A 14 1.18 10.45 26.84
N ALA A 15 1.70 9.75 27.85
CA ALA A 15 3.09 9.32 27.90
C ALA A 15 3.44 8.38 26.72
N ILE A 16 2.55 7.45 26.39
CA ILE A 16 2.71 6.57 25.22
C ILE A 16 2.69 7.38 23.92
N ALA A 17 1.75 8.32 23.77
CA ALA A 17 1.67 9.16 22.58
C ALA A 17 2.94 10.00 22.39
N ASP A 18 3.47 10.58 23.46
CA ASP A 18 4.71 11.37 23.44
C ASP A 18 5.93 10.50 23.11
N LEU A 19 5.99 9.26 23.59
CA LEU A 19 7.05 8.30 23.27
C LEU A 19 7.00 7.83 21.81
N LEU A 20 5.80 7.64 21.25
CA LEU A 20 5.62 7.19 19.88
C LEU A 20 5.83 8.32 18.87
N LYS A 21 5.55 9.57 19.24
CA LYS A 21 5.58 10.74 18.34
C LYS A 21 6.84 10.85 17.48
N PRO A 22 8.08 10.68 18.01
CA PRO A 22 9.28 10.75 17.21
C PRO A 22 9.36 9.65 16.14
N HIS A 23 8.85 8.46 16.44
CA HIS A 23 8.84 7.32 15.52
C HIS A 23 7.76 7.44 14.44
N LEU A 24 6.67 8.15 14.72
CA LEU A 24 5.57 8.39 13.76
C LEU A 24 5.85 9.54 12.79
N GLN A 25 6.78 10.43 13.14
CA GLN A 25 7.15 11.59 12.31
C GLN A 25 8.27 11.29 11.31
N GLN A 26 8.76 10.06 11.26
CA GLN A 26 9.79 9.64 10.31
C GLN A 26 9.16 9.26 8.96
N GLU A 27 9.58 9.91 7.88
CA GLU A 27 9.01 9.73 6.53
C GLU A 27 9.27 8.33 5.92
N ASP A 28 10.23 7.60 6.46
CA ASP A 28 10.65 6.26 6.04
C ASP A 28 9.96 5.14 6.83
N ARG A 29 9.00 5.46 7.71
CA ARG A 29 8.32 4.49 8.58
C ARG A 29 6.82 4.59 8.47
N ILE A 30 6.18 3.43 8.56
CA ILE A 30 4.72 3.31 8.63
C ILE A 30 4.34 2.44 9.81
N LEU A 31 3.30 2.84 10.55
CA LEU A 31 2.70 1.96 11.55
C LEU A 31 1.96 0.84 10.83
N ALA A 32 2.27 -0.39 11.19
CA ALA A 32 1.54 -1.55 10.71
C ALA A 32 1.11 -2.43 11.87
N HIS A 33 -0.09 -2.99 11.75
CA HIS A 33 -0.57 -4.06 12.59
C HIS A 33 -0.04 -5.39 12.05
N LYS A 34 0.78 -6.07 12.85
CA LYS A 34 1.21 -7.43 12.56
C LYS A 34 0.04 -8.40 12.74
N THR A 35 -0.20 -9.25 11.75
CA THR A 35 -1.19 -10.32 11.74
C THR A 35 -0.58 -11.59 11.16
N GLN A 36 -1.31 -12.69 11.23
CA GLN A 36 -0.90 -14.00 10.72
C GLN A 36 -1.89 -14.48 9.67
N MET A 37 -1.43 -14.72 8.44
CA MET A 37 -2.22 -15.36 7.39
C MET A 37 -1.63 -16.74 7.11
N ALA A 38 -2.31 -17.78 7.61
CA ALA A 38 -1.80 -19.15 7.63
C ALA A 38 -0.42 -19.23 8.30
N GLU A 39 0.60 -19.71 7.59
CA GLU A 39 1.97 -19.83 8.11
C GLU A 39 2.82 -18.57 7.87
N THR A 40 2.27 -17.55 7.22
CA THR A 40 3.01 -16.32 6.86
C THR A 40 2.63 -15.14 7.74
N GLU A 41 3.63 -14.41 8.21
CA GLU A 41 3.43 -13.13 8.90
C GLU A 41 3.05 -12.05 7.89
N THR A 42 1.94 -11.35 8.16
CA THR A 42 1.43 -10.29 7.30
C THR A 42 1.30 -8.99 8.09
N PHE A 43 1.41 -7.85 7.41
CA PHE A 43 1.29 -6.53 8.03
C PHE A 43 0.17 -5.75 7.36
N ILE A 44 -0.71 -5.15 8.17
CA ILE A 44 -1.83 -4.33 7.70
C ILE A 44 -1.59 -2.88 8.14
N THR A 45 -1.70 -1.94 7.21
CA THR A 45 -1.52 -0.50 7.47
C THR A 45 -2.54 0.32 6.67
N SER A 46 -2.64 1.60 7.01
CA SER A 46 -3.43 2.59 6.28
C SER A 46 -2.55 3.79 5.99
N VAL A 47 -2.42 4.13 4.72
CA VAL A 47 -1.60 5.24 4.22
C VAL A 47 -2.41 6.09 3.24
N THR A 48 -1.97 7.32 2.99
CA THR A 48 -2.59 8.17 1.98
C THR A 48 -2.19 7.71 0.57
N LEU A 49 -3.00 8.05 -0.44
CA LEU A 49 -2.65 7.80 -1.84
C LEU A 49 -1.38 8.55 -2.25
N GLU A 50 -1.18 9.76 -1.72
CA GLU A 50 0.04 10.54 -1.93
C GLU A 50 1.29 9.82 -1.42
N TRP A 51 1.20 9.18 -0.24
CA TRP A 51 2.29 8.37 0.29
C TRP A 51 2.60 7.17 -0.60
N ILE A 52 1.57 6.47 -1.10
CA ILE A 52 1.74 5.34 -2.04
C ILE A 52 2.46 5.81 -3.30
N ALA A 53 2.00 6.89 -3.93
CA ALA A 53 2.60 7.41 -5.15
C ALA A 53 4.07 7.83 -4.98
N ALA A 54 4.43 8.30 -3.78
CA ALA A 54 5.79 8.74 -3.48
C ALA A 54 6.75 7.60 -3.08
N LYS A 55 6.24 6.49 -2.51
CA LYS A 55 7.06 5.46 -1.86
C LYS A 55 6.93 4.07 -2.45
N VAL A 56 5.88 3.78 -3.22
CA VAL A 56 5.65 2.47 -3.84
C VAL A 56 5.89 2.59 -5.34
N GLY A 57 6.86 1.83 -5.84
CA GLY A 57 7.07 1.70 -7.28
C GLY A 57 5.86 1.05 -7.94
N PHE A 58 5.37 1.64 -9.02
CA PHE A 58 4.33 1.00 -9.82
C PHE A 58 4.89 -0.22 -10.54
N ALA A 59 4.04 -1.21 -10.83
CA ALA A 59 4.46 -2.40 -11.57
C ALA A 59 5.13 -2.03 -12.92
N SER A 60 4.69 -0.95 -13.57
CA SER A 60 5.30 -0.39 -14.78
C SER A 60 6.75 0.08 -14.62
N GLN A 61 7.22 0.29 -13.40
CA GLN A 61 8.59 0.71 -13.09
C GLN A 61 9.53 -0.47 -12.82
N LEU A 62 9.03 -1.71 -12.87
CA LEU A 62 9.86 -2.89 -12.71
C LEU A 62 10.87 -2.99 -13.87
N PRO A 63 12.08 -3.54 -13.63
CA PRO A 63 13.11 -3.69 -14.66
C PRO A 63 12.63 -4.38 -15.93
N LEU A 64 11.68 -5.33 -15.80
CA LEU A 64 11.06 -6.04 -16.93
C LEU A 64 10.42 -5.09 -17.96
N PHE A 65 9.85 -3.97 -17.52
CA PHE A 65 9.15 -3.03 -18.41
C PHE A 65 10.02 -1.86 -18.87
N GLN A 66 11.26 -1.71 -18.36
CA GLN A 66 12.17 -0.65 -18.77
C GLN A 66 12.43 -0.60 -20.29
N PRO A 67 12.58 -1.74 -21.00
CA PRO A 67 12.75 -1.72 -22.46
C PRO A 67 11.51 -1.22 -23.21
N HIS A 68 10.34 -1.25 -22.57
CA HIS A 68 9.05 -0.92 -23.14
C HIS A 68 8.54 0.44 -22.65
N LEU A 69 9.39 1.31 -22.10
CA LEU A 69 8.97 2.65 -21.68
C LEU A 69 9.01 3.62 -22.86
N ASP A 70 7.90 4.34 -23.05
CA ASP A 70 7.81 5.46 -23.97
C ASP A 70 8.61 6.68 -23.44
N PRO A 71 8.83 7.73 -24.27
CA PRO A 71 9.56 8.92 -23.85
C PRO A 71 8.91 9.70 -22.70
N THR A 72 7.65 9.40 -22.36
CA THR A 72 6.90 9.99 -21.24
C THR A 72 7.01 9.17 -19.95
N GLY A 73 7.70 8.02 -19.99
CA GLY A 73 7.87 7.11 -18.85
C GLY A 73 6.66 6.20 -18.62
N ASN A 74 5.76 6.08 -19.58
CA ASN A 74 4.67 5.11 -19.55
C ASN A 74 5.07 3.85 -20.32
N VAL A 75 4.51 2.70 -19.92
CA VAL A 75 4.75 1.46 -20.67
C VAL A 75 4.00 1.50 -21.99
N GLU A 76 4.74 1.33 -23.09
CA GLU A 76 4.25 1.18 -24.44
C GLU A 76 3.39 -0.08 -24.52
N ARG A 77 2.17 0.09 -25.03
CA ARG A 77 1.18 -0.99 -25.09
C ARG A 77 1.30 -1.68 -26.45
N ASP A 78 2.33 -2.50 -26.61
CA ASP A 78 2.47 -3.41 -27.75
C ASP A 78 1.94 -4.82 -27.40
N SER A 79 1.89 -5.72 -28.40
CA SER A 79 1.36 -7.07 -28.19
C SER A 79 2.16 -7.92 -27.22
N GLU A 80 3.45 -7.63 -27.03
CA GLU A 80 4.34 -8.39 -26.15
C GLU A 80 4.18 -7.91 -24.69
N THR A 81 4.13 -6.59 -24.52
CA THR A 81 3.98 -5.92 -23.24
C THR A 81 2.58 -6.07 -22.65
N VAL A 82 1.55 -6.18 -23.51
CA VAL A 82 0.18 -6.44 -23.06
C VAL A 82 0.06 -7.81 -22.40
N ASP A 83 0.73 -8.84 -22.93
CA ASP A 83 0.72 -10.18 -22.32
C ASP A 83 1.51 -10.20 -21.01
N ASP A 84 2.60 -9.45 -20.91
CA ASP A 84 3.40 -9.32 -19.68
C ASP A 84 2.73 -8.47 -18.59
N ILE A 85 2.00 -7.41 -18.96
CA ILE A 85 1.23 -6.57 -18.02
C ILE A 85 -0.05 -7.29 -17.57
N LEU A 86 -0.76 -7.95 -18.49
CA LEU A 86 -2.06 -8.54 -18.22
C LEU A 86 -1.91 -9.99 -17.72
N GLN A 87 -1.61 -10.15 -16.43
CA GLN A 87 -1.83 -11.45 -15.78
C GLN A 87 -3.32 -11.87 -15.74
N ARG A 88 -4.25 -10.96 -16.11
CA ARG A 88 -5.67 -11.26 -16.40
C ARG A 88 -6.22 -10.33 -17.49
N PRO A 89 -7.07 -10.82 -18.40
CA PRO A 89 -7.81 -9.97 -19.33
C PRO A 89 -8.68 -8.97 -18.55
N LEU A 90 -8.79 -7.74 -19.05
CA LEU A 90 -9.68 -6.73 -18.46
C LEU A 90 -11.12 -7.21 -18.50
N ASP A 91 -11.69 -7.46 -17.32
CA ASP A 91 -13.10 -7.81 -17.14
C ASP A 91 -13.95 -6.53 -17.13
N TRP A 92 -14.37 -6.10 -18.32
CA TRP A 92 -15.23 -4.93 -18.52
C TRP A 92 -16.65 -5.10 -17.97
N SER A 93 -17.07 -6.32 -17.59
CA SER A 93 -18.41 -6.55 -17.02
C SER A 93 -18.62 -5.77 -15.72
N ARG A 94 -17.53 -5.42 -15.03
CA ARG A 94 -17.56 -4.73 -13.72
C ARG A 94 -17.55 -3.21 -13.81
N GLN A 95 -17.42 -2.63 -15.01
CA GLN A 95 -17.25 -1.18 -15.17
C GLN A 95 -18.44 -0.39 -14.63
N ALA A 96 -19.68 -0.84 -14.89
CA ALA A 96 -20.89 -0.16 -14.45
C ALA A 96 -20.99 -0.12 -12.91
N THR A 97 -20.75 -1.27 -12.26
CA THR A 97 -20.79 -1.38 -10.79
C THR A 97 -19.66 -0.59 -10.13
N LEU A 98 -18.44 -0.62 -10.69
CA LEU A 98 -17.31 0.19 -10.21
C LEU A 98 -17.61 1.69 -10.32
N THR A 99 -18.16 2.12 -11.46
CA THR A 99 -18.52 3.53 -11.68
C THR A 99 -19.56 3.97 -10.65
N GLN A 100 -20.61 3.17 -10.45
CA GLN A 100 -21.66 3.46 -9.49
C GLN A 100 -21.15 3.49 -8.04
N TYR A 101 -20.19 2.62 -7.69
CA TYR A 101 -19.54 2.63 -6.39
C TYR A 101 -18.74 3.92 -6.16
N LEU A 102 -17.94 4.33 -7.15
CA LEU A 102 -17.13 5.54 -7.12
C LEU A 102 -17.98 6.82 -7.12
N THR A 103 -19.11 6.86 -7.81
CA THR A 103 -19.96 8.06 -7.84
C THR A 103 -20.81 8.23 -6.59
N ASN A 104 -21.20 7.13 -5.92
CA ASN A 104 -22.20 7.17 -4.84
C ASN A 104 -21.60 7.21 -3.43
N HIS A 105 -20.35 6.82 -3.25
CA HIS A 105 -19.65 6.94 -1.98
C HIS A 105 -18.63 8.06 -2.15
N LYS A 106 -18.53 9.03 -1.24
CA LYS A 106 -17.45 10.04 -1.30
C LYS A 106 -16.20 9.62 -0.50
N ASP A 107 -16.40 8.71 0.46
CA ASP A 107 -15.35 8.11 1.27
C ASP A 107 -15.06 6.69 0.77
N HIS A 108 -14.67 6.56 -0.49
CA HIS A 108 -14.32 5.26 -1.06
C HIS A 108 -13.03 4.75 -0.40
N LYS A 109 -13.13 3.56 0.23
CA LYS A 109 -11.93 2.77 0.53
C LYS A 109 -11.47 2.17 -0.79
N PHE A 110 -10.26 2.51 -1.20
CA PHE A 110 -9.63 1.78 -2.29
C PHE A 110 -9.47 0.31 -1.88
N PRO A 111 -9.64 -0.63 -2.82
CA PRO A 111 -9.36 -2.03 -2.54
C PRO A 111 -7.93 -2.17 -2.02
N ALA A 112 -7.71 -3.13 -1.13
CA ALA A 112 -6.39 -3.37 -0.55
C ALA A 112 -5.34 -3.52 -1.65
N VAL A 113 -4.30 -2.70 -1.60
CA VAL A 113 -3.15 -2.79 -2.52
C VAL A 113 -2.21 -3.84 -1.95
N LEU A 114 -1.93 -4.89 -2.73
CA LEU A 114 -0.89 -5.85 -2.40
C LEU A 114 0.45 -5.25 -2.81
N VAL A 115 1.32 -4.99 -1.84
CA VAL A 115 2.67 -4.49 -2.06
C VAL A 115 3.66 -5.57 -1.66
N VAL A 116 4.63 -5.85 -2.52
CA VAL A 116 5.72 -6.78 -2.24
C VAL A 116 6.89 -5.98 -1.68
N LEU A 117 7.35 -6.33 -0.48
CA LEU A 117 8.61 -5.83 0.04
C LEU A 117 9.74 -6.62 -0.61
N SER A 118 10.51 -6.00 -1.51
CA SER A 118 11.73 -6.59 -2.06
C SER A 118 12.87 -6.39 -1.05
N PRO A 119 13.44 -7.46 -0.46
CA PRO A 119 14.63 -7.32 0.35
C PRO A 119 15.82 -6.83 -0.48
N PRO A 120 16.78 -6.09 0.12
CA PRO A 120 17.92 -5.54 -0.61
C PRO A 120 18.80 -6.58 -1.33
N TRP A 121 18.74 -7.85 -0.91
CA TRP A 121 19.50 -8.96 -1.51
C TRP A 121 18.86 -9.51 -2.79
N VAL A 122 17.62 -9.16 -3.10
CA VAL A 122 16.95 -9.61 -4.34
C VAL A 122 17.46 -8.83 -5.55
N ASP A 123 17.73 -7.53 -5.38
CA ASP A 123 18.19 -6.64 -6.45
C ASP A 123 19.73 -6.62 -6.62
N ASN A 124 20.46 -7.27 -5.72
CA ASN A 124 21.92 -7.50 -5.78
C ASN A 124 22.20 -8.98 -5.42
N PRO A 125 22.07 -9.92 -6.37
CA PRO A 125 22.41 -11.33 -6.16
C PRO A 125 23.91 -11.55 -5.94
#